data_AF-A0A7K4F6Z1-F1
#
_entry.id   AF-A0A7K4F6Z1-F1
#
_cell.length_a   1.000
_cell.length_b   1.000
_cell.length_c   1.000
_cell.angle_alpha   90.00
_cell.angle_beta   90.00
_cell.angle_gamma   90.00
#
_symmetry.space_group_name_H-M   'P 1'
#
loop_
_entity.id
_entity.type
_entity.pdbx_description
1 polymer ?
#
loop_
_entity_poly.entity_id
_entity_poly.type
_entity_poly.pdbx_seq_one_letter_code
_entity_poly.pdbx_strand_id
1 'polypeptide(L)'
;MIIQNFKELANSDKKKDCLEILEAGLQAAKPENIIPKFVMPNKIKINNNEIKLDKFSNIYSVAFGKAADSMTRALNAIVPIKNGIVVIPKGSKSTIKGKKFQIFNSRHPKPDKTSVKAAKEVIKFIENRRNDELVIFLVSGGGSSLLAMPNEITLDDKIHVTNLLLKSGATIQEFNCVRKHLSKIKGGKLVE
;
A
#
# COMPACT_ATOMS: atom_id res chain seq x y z
N MET A 1 0.09 5.90 -23.35
CA MET A 1 -0.66 4.65 -23.54
C MET A 1 -0.04 3.60 -22.64
N ILE A 2 -0.83 2.93 -21.81
CA ILE A 2 -0.40 1.89 -20.87
C ILE A 2 -0.22 0.56 -21.62
N ILE A 3 -1.13 0.26 -22.55
CA ILE A 3 -1.01 -0.89 -23.45
C ILE A 3 0.09 -0.61 -24.48
N GLN A 4 1.24 -1.28 -24.34
CA GLN A 4 2.44 -0.98 -25.15
C GLN A 4 2.29 -1.41 -26.61
N ASN A 5 1.61 -2.53 -26.85
CA ASN A 5 1.34 -3.09 -28.18
C ASN A 5 -0.05 -2.70 -28.72
N PHE A 6 -0.61 -1.56 -28.29
CA PHE A 6 -1.94 -1.12 -28.71
C PHE A 6 -2.09 -1.09 -30.24
N LYS A 7 -1.13 -0.47 -30.94
CA LYS A 7 -1.19 -0.32 -32.41
C LYS A 7 -1.19 -1.65 -33.15
N GLU A 8 -0.49 -2.65 -32.60
CA GLU A 8 -0.43 -4.01 -33.17
C GLU A 8 -1.76 -4.75 -32.96
N LEU A 9 -2.37 -4.60 -31.78
CA LEU A 9 -3.62 -5.27 -31.42
C LEU A 9 -4.87 -4.61 -32.02
N ALA A 10 -4.83 -3.30 -32.28
CA ALA A 10 -5.93 -2.50 -32.83
C ALA A 10 -6.10 -2.67 -34.35
N ASN A 11 -6.14 -3.92 -34.83
CA ASN A 11 -6.25 -4.27 -36.26
C ASN A 11 -7.70 -4.36 -36.79
N SER A 12 -8.68 -3.99 -35.98
CA SER A 12 -10.06 -3.76 -36.41
C SER A 12 -10.70 -2.72 -35.49
N ASP A 13 -11.76 -2.06 -35.95
CA ASP A 13 -12.47 -1.04 -35.15
C ASP A 13 -12.95 -1.63 -33.81
N LYS A 14 -13.54 -2.83 -33.84
CA LYS A 14 -13.98 -3.51 -32.61
C LYS A 14 -12.82 -3.77 -31.62
N LYS A 15 -11.64 -4.17 -32.12
CA LYS A 15 -10.47 -4.39 -31.25
C LYS A 15 -9.93 -3.07 -30.71
N LYS A 16 -9.91 -2.04 -31.53
CA LYS A 16 -9.54 -0.68 -31.12
C LYS A 16 -10.45 -0.20 -29.99
N ASP A 17 -11.76 -0.31 -30.15
CA ASP A 17 -12.75 0.07 -29.13
C ASP A 17 -12.51 -0.69 -27.81
N CYS A 18 -12.32 -2.02 -27.88
CA CYS A 18 -12.00 -2.84 -26.70
C CYS A 18 -10.72 -2.37 -25.99
N LEU A 19 -9.68 -2.02 -26.74
CA LEU A 19 -8.41 -1.55 -26.18
C LEU A 19 -8.55 -0.14 -25.58
N GLU A 20 -9.36 0.74 -26.17
CA GLU A 20 -9.66 2.06 -25.62
C GLU A 20 -10.43 1.96 -24.31
N ILE A 21 -11.42 1.05 -24.23
CA ILE A 21 -12.14 0.76 -22.99
C ILE A 21 -11.17 0.24 -21.91
N LEU A 22 -10.28 -0.69 -22.26
CA LEU A 22 -9.27 -1.22 -21.34
C LEU A 22 -8.30 -0.13 -20.86
N GLU A 23 -7.81 0.71 -21.78
CA GLU A 23 -6.93 1.83 -21.46
C GLU A 23 -7.63 2.82 -20.54
N ALA A 24 -8.90 3.16 -20.80
CA ALA A 24 -9.70 4.02 -19.92
C ALA A 24 -9.82 3.43 -18.51
N GLY A 25 -10.08 2.13 -18.37
CA GLY A 25 -10.10 1.43 -17.09
C GLY A 25 -8.76 1.47 -16.36
N LEU A 26 -7.66 1.20 -17.07
CA LEU A 26 -6.31 1.25 -16.50
C LEU A 26 -5.91 2.66 -16.09
N GLN A 27 -6.27 3.68 -16.87
CA GLN A 27 -6.04 5.09 -16.52
C GLN A 27 -6.87 5.49 -15.30
N ALA A 28 -8.14 5.07 -15.23
CA ALA A 28 -8.99 5.33 -14.06
C ALA A 28 -8.46 4.67 -12.78
N ALA A 29 -7.74 3.56 -12.90
CA ALA A 29 -7.15 2.83 -11.78
C ALA A 29 -5.80 3.41 -11.27
N LYS A 30 -5.22 4.38 -11.98
CA LYS A 30 -3.92 4.96 -11.60
C LYS A 30 -4.02 5.85 -10.35
N PRO A 31 -3.10 5.72 -9.37
CA PRO A 31 -3.10 6.58 -8.19
C PRO A 31 -3.09 8.07 -8.49
N GLU A 32 -2.37 8.53 -9.53
CA GLU A 32 -2.35 9.93 -9.95
C GLU A 32 -3.73 10.45 -10.39
N ASN A 33 -4.64 9.58 -10.84
CA ASN A 33 -5.99 9.94 -11.28
C ASN A 33 -7.05 9.70 -10.19
N ILE A 34 -6.76 8.84 -9.21
CA ILE A 34 -7.68 8.53 -8.09
C ILE A 34 -7.49 9.49 -6.93
N ILE A 35 -6.25 9.70 -6.46
CA ILE A 35 -5.97 10.44 -5.23
C ILE A 35 -6.53 11.88 -5.28
N PRO A 36 -6.38 12.65 -6.38
CA PRO A 36 -6.95 14.01 -6.45
C PRO A 36 -8.48 14.08 -6.30
N LYS A 37 -9.21 12.97 -6.51
CA LYS A 37 -10.67 12.94 -6.31
C LYS A 37 -11.06 13.01 -4.83
N PHE A 38 -10.15 12.63 -3.94
CA PHE A 38 -10.39 12.57 -2.49
C PHE A 38 -9.49 13.52 -1.71
N VAL A 39 -8.33 13.89 -2.25
CA VAL A 39 -7.32 14.70 -1.57
C VAL A 39 -7.16 16.04 -2.28
N MET A 40 -7.31 17.11 -1.52
CA MET A 40 -7.09 18.49 -1.90
C MET A 40 -5.96 19.08 -1.03
N PRO A 41 -5.32 20.19 -1.43
CA PRO A 41 -4.18 20.74 -0.67
C PRO A 41 -4.45 21.00 0.81
N ASN A 42 -5.68 21.36 1.18
CA ASN A 42 -6.09 21.71 2.54
C ASN A 42 -7.02 20.69 3.21
N LYS A 43 -7.46 19.63 2.52
CA LYS A 43 -8.39 18.66 3.09
C LYS A 43 -8.40 17.31 2.38
N ILE A 44 -8.84 16.28 3.09
CA ILE A 44 -9.23 14.98 2.54
C ILE A 44 -10.74 14.84 2.69
N LYS A 45 -11.44 14.55 1.60
CA LYS A 45 -12.89 14.37 1.57
C LYS A 45 -13.23 12.96 1.08
N ILE A 46 -13.96 12.22 1.90
CA ILE A 46 -14.46 10.87 1.58
C ILE A 46 -15.95 10.84 1.94
N ASN A 47 -16.81 10.73 0.93
CA ASN A 47 -18.26 10.85 1.09
C ASN A 47 -18.62 12.15 1.84
N ASN A 48 -19.31 12.04 2.98
CA ASN A 48 -19.70 13.16 3.84
C ASN A 48 -18.65 13.51 4.91
N ASN A 49 -17.55 12.75 5.00
CA ASN A 49 -16.50 12.98 5.97
C ASN A 49 -15.42 13.90 5.38
N GLU A 50 -15.01 14.91 6.15
CA GLU A 50 -13.96 15.84 5.78
C GLU A 50 -12.91 15.93 6.89
N ILE A 51 -11.64 15.74 6.51
CA ILE A 51 -10.48 15.94 7.37
C ILE A 51 -9.77 17.19 6.87
N LYS A 52 -9.81 18.27 7.65
CA LYS A 52 -9.05 19.49 7.33
C LYS A 52 -7.60 19.31 7.72
N LEU A 53 -6.70 19.49 6.76
CA LEU A 53 -5.26 19.22 6.91
C LEU A 53 -4.53 20.32 7.70
N ASP A 54 -5.07 21.53 7.70
CA ASP A 54 -4.58 22.68 8.48
C ASP A 54 -4.68 22.50 10.01
N LYS A 55 -5.49 21.54 10.48
CA LYS A 55 -5.61 21.19 11.89
C LYS A 55 -4.41 20.41 12.44
N PHE A 56 -3.52 19.91 11.57
CA PHE A 56 -2.39 19.09 11.97
C PHE A 56 -1.08 19.83 11.77
N SER A 57 -0.19 19.76 12.76
CA SER A 57 1.11 20.43 12.70
C SER A 57 2.02 19.83 11.64
N ASN A 58 1.89 18.52 11.39
CA ASN A 58 2.66 17.80 10.38
C ASN A 58 1.83 16.67 9.77
N ILE A 59 2.08 16.40 8.48
CA ILE A 59 1.46 15.30 7.74
C ILE A 59 2.55 14.32 7.31
N TYR A 60 2.34 13.05 7.61
CA TYR A 60 3.23 11.94 7.31
C TYR A 60 2.52 10.92 6.43
N SER A 61 3.29 10.04 5.79
CA SER A 61 2.72 8.93 5.02
C SER A 61 3.37 7.58 5.32
N VAL A 62 2.56 6.55 5.43
CA VAL A 62 3.01 5.15 5.42
C VAL A 62 2.36 4.44 4.25
N ALA A 63 3.16 4.08 3.25
CA ALA A 63 2.70 3.41 2.05
C ALA A 63 3.23 1.98 1.98
N PHE A 64 2.37 1.01 1.67
CA PHE A 64 2.81 -0.36 1.46
C PHE A 64 1.95 -1.10 0.41
N GLY A 65 2.61 -1.93 -0.39
CA GLY A 65 1.99 -2.64 -1.51
C GLY A 65 2.67 -2.37 -2.85
N LYS A 66 2.21 -3.05 -3.89
CA LYS A 66 2.77 -2.94 -5.26
C LYS A 66 2.71 -1.52 -5.82
N ALA A 67 1.71 -0.73 -5.43
CA ALA A 67 1.52 0.65 -5.87
C ALA A 67 1.97 1.69 -4.81
N ALA A 68 2.69 1.29 -3.76
CA ALA A 68 3.07 2.20 -2.68
C ALA A 68 3.89 3.40 -3.18
N ASP A 69 4.80 3.18 -4.13
CA ASP A 69 5.59 4.26 -4.75
C ASP A 69 4.68 5.29 -5.45
N SER A 70 3.85 4.84 -6.39
CA SER A 70 2.99 5.72 -7.19
C SER A 70 1.93 6.42 -6.34
N MET A 71 1.33 5.74 -5.37
CA MET A 71 0.40 6.37 -4.41
C MET A 71 1.09 7.47 -3.60
N THR A 72 2.32 7.23 -3.12
CA THR A 72 3.06 8.24 -2.35
C THR A 72 3.42 9.45 -3.20
N ARG A 73 3.85 9.25 -4.46
CA ARG A 73 4.12 10.35 -5.39
C ARG A 73 2.87 11.18 -5.66
N ALA A 74 1.75 10.52 -5.95
CA ALA A 74 0.48 11.20 -6.21
C ALA A 74 -0.02 11.98 -4.98
N LEU A 75 0.07 11.41 -3.78
CA LEU A 75 -0.26 12.15 -2.54
C LEU A 75 0.67 13.35 -2.32
N ASN A 76 1.98 13.14 -2.43
CA ASN A 76 2.99 14.18 -2.18
C ASN A 76 2.97 15.31 -3.23
N ALA A 77 2.36 15.09 -4.39
CA ALA A 77 2.13 16.14 -5.39
C ALA A 77 1.02 17.14 -4.98
N ILE A 78 0.15 16.75 -4.04
CA ILE A 78 -1.01 17.55 -3.60
C ILE A 78 -0.78 18.10 -2.19
N VAL A 79 -0.26 17.25 -1.30
CA VAL A 79 -0.10 17.54 0.13
C VAL A 79 1.39 17.53 0.48
N PRO A 80 1.92 18.56 1.17
CA PRO A 80 3.32 18.60 1.57
C PRO A 80 3.61 17.61 2.71
N ILE A 81 3.92 16.37 2.36
CA ILE A 81 4.28 15.32 3.33
C ILE A 81 5.64 15.65 3.96
N LYS A 82 5.73 15.68 5.29
CA LYS A 82 6.98 15.97 6.02
C LYS A 82 8.04 14.89 5.84
N ASN A 83 7.66 13.64 6.10
CA ASN A 83 8.45 12.44 5.81
C ASN A 83 7.54 11.20 5.79
N GLY A 84 8.06 10.05 5.38
CA GLY A 84 7.25 8.84 5.32
C GLY A 84 8.04 7.56 5.07
N ILE A 85 7.33 6.44 5.14
CA ILE A 85 7.85 5.11 4.83
C ILE A 85 7.13 4.55 3.60
N VAL A 86 7.88 3.94 2.69
CA VAL A 86 7.37 3.30 1.47
C VAL A 86 7.89 1.88 1.40
N VAL A 87 6.99 0.90 1.42
CA VAL A 87 7.32 -0.54 1.38
C VAL A 87 6.80 -1.14 0.08
N ILE A 88 7.73 -1.48 -0.81
CA ILE A 88 7.46 -2.04 -2.15
C ILE A 88 8.08 -3.44 -2.28
N PRO A 89 7.63 -4.26 -3.25
CA PRO A 89 8.25 -5.55 -3.52
C PRO A 89 9.74 -5.43 -3.89
N LYS A 90 10.56 -6.41 -3.49
CA LYS A 90 11.90 -6.61 -4.05
C LYS A 90 11.84 -6.67 -5.58
N GLY A 91 12.82 -6.05 -6.23
CA GLY A 91 12.86 -5.90 -7.69
C GLY A 91 12.06 -4.70 -8.24
N SER A 92 11.19 -4.09 -7.44
CA SER A 92 10.56 -2.82 -7.81
C SER A 92 11.54 -1.67 -7.61
N LYS A 93 11.66 -0.79 -8.60
CA LYS A 93 12.45 0.45 -8.51
C LYS A 93 11.54 1.57 -8.02
N SER A 94 11.89 2.18 -6.90
CA SER A 94 11.26 3.42 -6.47
C SER A 94 11.63 4.56 -7.42
N THR A 95 10.69 5.44 -7.68
CA THR A 95 10.87 6.66 -8.46
C THR A 95 10.63 7.92 -7.63
N ILE A 96 10.29 7.77 -6.35
CA ILE A 96 10.15 8.88 -5.40
C ILE A 96 11.48 9.63 -5.28
N LYS A 97 11.43 10.94 -5.50
CA LYS A 97 12.54 11.85 -5.32
C LYS A 97 12.46 12.47 -3.92
N GLY A 98 13.54 12.42 -3.16
CA GLY A 98 13.68 13.12 -1.89
C GLY A 98 14.07 12.23 -0.71
N LYS A 99 15.03 12.71 0.10
CA LYS A 99 15.58 11.98 1.26
C LYS A 99 14.58 11.81 2.42
N LYS A 100 13.41 12.45 2.33
CA LYS A 100 12.35 12.39 3.36
C LYS A 100 11.55 11.08 3.36
N PHE A 101 11.66 10.26 2.31
CA PHE A 101 10.97 8.98 2.26
C PHE A 101 11.95 7.83 2.46
N GLN A 102 11.72 7.01 3.49
CA GLN A 102 12.49 5.79 3.72
C GLN A 102 11.86 4.65 2.92
N ILE A 103 12.69 3.95 2.14
CA ILE A 103 12.21 2.95 1.19
C ILE A 103 12.67 1.56 1.63
N PHE A 104 11.71 0.64 1.75
CA PHE A 104 11.97 -0.75 2.06
C PHE A 104 11.53 -1.63 0.91
N ASN A 105 12.43 -2.53 0.50
CA ASN A 105 12.14 -3.56 -0.49
C ASN A 105 11.92 -4.89 0.22
N SER A 106 10.66 -5.29 0.35
CA SER A 106 10.27 -6.52 1.05
C SER A 106 9.91 -7.64 0.09
N ARG A 107 10.07 -8.90 0.52
CA ARG A 107 9.74 -10.06 -0.31
C ARG A 107 8.22 -10.22 -0.48
N HIS A 108 7.84 -10.61 -1.68
CA HIS A 108 6.48 -10.95 -2.09
C HIS A 108 6.57 -12.11 -3.10
N PRO A 109 5.68 -13.13 -3.09
CA PRO A 109 4.43 -13.21 -2.34
C PRO A 109 4.54 -13.80 -0.93
N LYS A 110 5.68 -14.36 -0.53
CA LYS A 110 5.90 -14.85 0.84
C LYS A 110 6.74 -13.85 1.64
N PRO A 111 6.40 -13.57 2.92
CA PRO A 111 7.19 -12.67 3.75
C PRO A 111 8.56 -13.28 4.05
N ASP A 112 9.53 -12.42 4.36
CA ASP A 112 10.84 -12.82 4.87
C ASP A 112 11.33 -11.83 5.95
N LYS A 113 12.60 -11.91 6.33
CA LYS A 113 13.23 -10.99 7.30
C LYS A 113 13.10 -9.51 6.89
N THR A 114 13.04 -9.20 5.60
CA THR A 114 12.86 -7.83 5.12
C THR A 114 11.44 -7.32 5.38
N SER A 115 10.44 -8.20 5.32
CA SER A 115 9.05 -7.88 5.70
C SER A 115 8.91 -7.58 7.20
N VAL A 116 9.66 -8.31 8.04
CA VAL A 116 9.69 -8.08 9.50
C VAL A 116 10.41 -6.77 9.81
N LYS A 117 11.55 -6.51 9.16
CA LYS A 117 12.27 -5.24 9.32
C LYS A 117 11.39 -4.05 8.94
N ALA A 118 10.74 -4.08 7.77
CA ALA A 118 9.83 -3.02 7.34
C ALA A 118 8.67 -2.81 8.33
N ALA A 119 8.09 -3.90 8.86
CA ALA A 119 7.04 -3.79 9.89
C ALA A 119 7.53 -3.13 11.18
N LYS A 120 8.71 -3.48 11.67
CA LYS A 120 9.30 -2.85 12.87
C LYS A 120 9.53 -1.35 12.67
N GLU A 121 10.06 -0.95 11.52
CA GLU A 121 10.30 0.46 11.21
C GLU A 121 8.99 1.24 11.05
N VAL A 122 7.95 0.63 10.47
CA VAL A 122 6.61 1.24 10.41
C VAL A 122 6.01 1.43 11.81
N ILE A 123 6.08 0.41 12.67
CA ILE A 123 5.59 0.51 14.06
C ILE A 123 6.31 1.65 14.80
N LYS A 124 7.65 1.64 14.78
CA LYS A 124 8.46 2.70 15.39
C LYS A 124 8.13 4.08 14.82
N PHE A 125 7.87 4.17 13.53
CA PHE A 125 7.52 5.44 12.88
C PHE A 125 6.19 6.00 13.41
N ILE A 126 5.20 5.14 13.65
CA ILE A 126 3.87 5.51 14.13
C ILE A 126 3.90 5.83 15.62
N GLU A 127 4.57 5.01 16.44
CA GLU A 127 4.67 5.19 17.90
C GLU A 127 5.31 6.54 18.31
N ASN A 128 6.11 7.14 17.42
CA ASN A 128 6.76 8.44 17.65
C ASN A 128 5.93 9.63 17.14
N ARG A 129 4.61 9.49 16.99
CA ARG A 129 3.72 10.57 16.53
C ARG A 129 2.95 11.19 17.70
N ARG A 130 2.68 12.49 17.57
CA ARG A 130 1.88 13.25 18.54
C ARG A 130 0.43 13.35 18.07
N ASN A 131 -0.47 13.68 19.01
CA ASN A 131 -1.91 13.79 18.74
C ASN A 131 -2.29 14.92 17.77
N ASP A 132 -1.40 15.91 17.60
CA ASP A 132 -1.56 17.03 16.66
C ASP A 132 -0.99 16.71 15.25
N GLU A 133 -0.58 15.47 14.99
CA GLU A 133 0.02 15.04 13.73
C GLU A 133 -0.87 14.04 12.99
N LEU A 134 -0.80 14.04 11.65
CA LEU A 134 -1.58 13.11 10.81
C LEU A 134 -0.66 12.11 10.11
N VAL A 135 -1.00 10.83 10.15
CA VAL A 135 -0.37 9.78 9.32
C VAL A 135 -1.38 9.28 8.29
N ILE A 136 -1.07 9.43 7.00
CA ILE A 136 -1.89 8.93 5.90
C ILE A 136 -1.36 7.57 5.47
N PHE A 137 -2.20 6.53 5.59
CA PHE A 137 -1.88 5.19 5.13
C PHE A 137 -2.29 4.97 3.68
N LEU A 138 -1.33 4.57 2.84
CA LEU A 138 -1.54 4.29 1.41
C LEU A 138 -1.34 2.79 1.15
N VAL A 139 -2.44 2.05 1.03
CA VAL A 139 -2.43 0.58 1.01
C VAL A 139 -2.82 0.05 -0.37
N SER A 140 -2.02 -0.87 -0.89
CA SER A 140 -2.33 -1.60 -2.12
C SER A 140 -2.02 -3.09 -2.01
N GLY A 141 -2.31 -3.86 -3.07
CA GLY A 141 -2.10 -5.31 -3.09
C GLY A 141 -0.68 -5.73 -2.69
N GLY A 142 -0.57 -6.85 -1.98
CA GLY A 142 0.69 -7.42 -1.50
C GLY A 142 1.09 -7.03 -0.07
N GLY A 143 0.38 -6.08 0.58
CA GLY A 143 0.68 -5.63 1.94
C GLY A 143 0.79 -6.75 2.98
N SER A 144 -0.01 -7.81 2.83
CA SER A 144 0.02 -9.02 3.66
C SER A 144 1.41 -9.63 3.84
N SER A 145 2.23 -9.58 2.80
CA SER A 145 3.56 -10.20 2.74
C SER A 145 4.67 -9.16 2.86
N LEU A 146 4.44 -7.93 2.40
CA LEU A 146 5.41 -6.84 2.50
C LEU A 146 5.57 -6.32 3.93
N LEU A 147 4.49 -6.33 4.72
CA LEU A 147 4.49 -6.00 6.14
C LEU A 147 4.03 -7.21 6.96
N ALA A 148 4.98 -7.85 7.64
CA ALA A 148 4.71 -9.03 8.43
C ALA A 148 5.43 -8.98 9.78
N MET A 149 4.66 -8.88 10.86
CA MET A 149 5.16 -9.00 12.23
C MET A 149 4.47 -10.20 12.90
N PRO A 150 5.17 -11.32 13.12
CA PRO A 150 4.66 -12.46 13.89
C PRO A 150 4.32 -12.06 15.34
N ASN A 151 3.32 -12.72 15.93
CA ASN A 151 2.98 -12.57 17.35
C ASN A 151 3.18 -13.90 18.06
N GLU A 152 4.02 -13.93 19.10
CA GLU A 152 4.29 -15.11 19.95
C GLU A 152 4.78 -16.38 19.21
N ILE A 153 5.04 -16.27 17.91
CA ILE A 153 5.56 -17.34 17.05
C ILE A 153 6.70 -16.80 16.19
N THR A 154 7.49 -17.69 15.59
CA THR A 154 8.52 -17.27 14.63
C THR A 154 7.90 -16.88 13.29
N LEU A 155 8.70 -16.22 12.43
CA LEU A 155 8.27 -15.96 11.06
C LEU A 155 8.06 -17.27 10.27
N ASP A 156 8.89 -18.27 10.54
CA ASP A 156 8.83 -19.56 9.86
C ASP A 156 7.57 -20.32 10.27
N ASP A 157 7.19 -20.30 11.55
CA ASP A 157 5.90 -20.85 12.01
C ASP A 157 4.72 -20.17 11.31
N LYS A 158 4.76 -18.84 11.21
CA LYS A 158 3.72 -18.07 10.52
C LYS A 158 3.62 -18.47 9.05
N ILE A 159 4.75 -18.65 8.37
CA ILE A 159 4.80 -19.11 6.97
C ILE A 159 4.28 -20.55 6.86
N HIS A 160 4.67 -21.41 7.80
CA HIS A 160 4.26 -22.81 7.85
C HIS A 160 2.74 -22.94 7.99
N VAL A 161 2.14 -22.32 9.01
CA VAL A 161 0.67 -22.29 9.22
C VAL A 161 -0.04 -21.72 7.99
N THR A 162 0.49 -20.63 7.41
CA THR A 162 -0.06 -20.04 6.18
C THR A 162 -0.09 -21.06 5.03
N ASN A 163 0.98 -21.84 4.83
CA ASN A 163 1.02 -22.85 3.77
C ASN A 163 0.08 -24.03 4.06
N LEU A 164 -0.07 -24.45 5.33
CA LEU A 164 -1.00 -25.52 5.70
C LEU A 164 -2.45 -25.12 5.42
N LEU A 165 -2.87 -23.93 5.85
CA LEU A 165 -4.23 -23.44 5.62
C LEU A 165 -4.57 -23.30 4.13
N LEU A 166 -3.61 -22.86 3.31
CA LEU A 166 -3.80 -22.80 1.86
C LEU A 166 -4.00 -24.18 1.23
N LYS A 167 -3.37 -25.22 1.78
CA LYS A 167 -3.51 -26.61 1.30
C LYS A 167 -4.73 -27.33 1.85
N SER A 168 -5.29 -26.88 2.98
CA SER A 168 -6.41 -27.54 3.65
C SER A 168 -7.78 -27.18 3.06
N GLY A 169 -7.83 -26.33 2.03
CA GLY A 169 -9.10 -25.85 1.46
C GLY A 169 -9.82 -24.80 2.32
N ALA A 170 -9.12 -24.19 3.30
CA ALA A 170 -9.71 -23.13 4.11
C ALA A 170 -10.13 -21.94 3.24
N THR A 171 -11.28 -21.34 3.56
CA THR A 171 -11.76 -20.13 2.91
C THR A 171 -10.83 -18.94 3.20
N ILE A 172 -10.90 -17.90 2.36
CA ILE A 172 -10.11 -16.67 2.56
C ILE A 172 -10.44 -15.99 3.89
N GLN A 173 -11.67 -16.13 4.38
CA GLN A 173 -12.13 -15.59 5.66
C GLN A 173 -11.51 -16.35 6.84
N GLU A 174 -11.57 -17.69 6.85
CA GLU A 174 -10.97 -18.54 7.89
C GLU A 174 -9.44 -18.34 7.93
N PHE A 175 -8.81 -18.37 6.76
CA PHE A 175 -7.39 -18.09 6.60
C PHE A 175 -6.99 -16.73 7.18
N ASN A 176 -7.74 -15.68 6.87
CA ASN A 176 -7.47 -14.35 7.41
C ASN A 176 -7.80 -14.24 8.90
N CYS A 177 -8.77 -15.01 9.41
CA CYS A 177 -9.05 -15.08 10.85
C CYS A 177 -7.81 -15.55 11.61
N VAL A 178 -7.24 -16.69 11.24
CA VAL A 178 -6.01 -17.21 11.87
C VAL A 178 -4.84 -16.24 11.69
N ARG A 179 -4.63 -15.72 10.47
CA ARG A 179 -3.50 -14.82 10.18
C ARG A 179 -3.50 -13.51 10.96
N LYS A 180 -4.68 -12.99 11.34
CA LYS A 180 -4.80 -11.81 12.20
C LYS A 180 -4.32 -12.11 13.62
N HIS A 181 -4.72 -13.25 14.18
CA HIS A 181 -4.32 -13.66 15.54
C HIS A 181 -2.82 -13.94 15.65
N LEU A 182 -2.22 -14.49 14.59
CA LEU A 182 -0.77 -14.73 14.50
C LEU A 182 0.05 -13.48 14.12
N SER A 183 -0.51 -12.27 14.24
CA SER A 183 0.15 -11.02 13.84
C SER A 183 0.04 -9.93 14.90
N LYS A 184 1.12 -9.15 15.04
CA LYS A 184 1.12 -7.92 15.86
C LYS A 184 0.53 -6.69 15.17
N ILE A 185 0.36 -6.71 13.84
CA ILE A 185 -0.01 -5.53 13.04
C ILE A 185 -1.24 -5.72 12.15
N LYS A 186 -1.83 -6.93 12.14
CA LYS A 186 -3.00 -7.22 11.29
C LYS A 186 -4.24 -7.27 12.16
N GLY A 187 -5.40 -6.96 11.56
CA GLY A 187 -6.68 -6.96 12.25
C GLY A 187 -6.86 -5.75 13.16
N GLY A 188 -6.53 -4.55 12.68
CA GLY A 188 -6.68 -3.31 13.46
C GLY A 188 -5.42 -2.94 14.26
N LYS A 189 -4.68 -3.91 14.77
CA LYS A 189 -3.53 -3.74 15.68
C LYS A 189 -2.39 -2.79 15.26
N LEU A 190 -2.32 -2.36 14.00
CA LEU A 190 -1.32 -1.36 13.59
C LEU A 190 -1.73 0.07 13.97
N VAL A 191 -3.03 0.30 14.15
CA VAL A 191 -3.63 1.61 14.45
C VAL A 191 -4.30 1.64 15.83
N GLU A 192 -4.10 0.60 16.64
CA GLU A 192 -4.42 0.58 18.08
C GLU A 192 -3.32 1.32 18.85
#